data_AF-A0A0F5LQD5-F1
#
_entry.id   AF-A0A0F5LQD5-F1
#
_cell.length_a   1.000
_cell.length_b   1.000
_cell.length_c   1.000
_cell.angle_alpha   90.00
_cell.angle_beta   90.00
_cell.angle_gamma   90.00
#
_symmetry.space_group_name_H-M   'P 1'
#
loop_
_entity.id
_entity.type
_entity.pdbx_description
1 polymer ?
#
loop_
_entity_poly.entity_id
_entity_poly.type
_entity_poly.pdbx_seq_one_letter_code
_entity_poly.pdbx_strand_id
1 'polypeptide(L)'
;MLVCQCNMITSKEIEDIVLDLLNADPWQLVVPAKVYRELERRAKCSGCVPNVVDIIVRVTENYHIQHEHPAGELIDVQAHLAKLKQQRSGDRRERRSTSHRAA
;
A
#
# COMPACT_ATOMS: atom_id res chain seq x y z
N MET A 1 13.78 2.23 -18.89
CA MET A 1 13.99 3.69 -18.73
C MET A 1 14.79 3.95 -17.46
N LEU A 2 15.67 4.95 -17.41
CA LEU A 2 16.37 5.30 -16.16
C LEU A 2 15.41 6.06 -15.22
N VAL A 3 15.25 5.60 -13.98
CA VAL A 3 14.32 6.19 -12.99
C VAL A 3 15.07 6.97 -11.91
N CYS A 4 16.21 6.44 -11.44
CA CYS A 4 17.05 7.10 -10.45
C CYS A 4 18.43 7.40 -11.03
N GLN A 5 18.81 8.68 -11.09
CA GLN A 5 20.14 9.11 -11.50
C GLN A 5 21.20 8.83 -10.41
N CYS A 6 20.89 9.07 -9.14
CA CYS A 6 21.89 8.95 -8.06
C CYS A 6 22.37 7.52 -7.80
N ASN A 7 21.50 6.54 -8.07
CA ASN A 7 21.76 5.13 -7.87
C ASN A 7 21.80 4.35 -9.17
N MET A 8 21.63 4.98 -10.33
CA MET A 8 21.55 4.30 -11.64
C MET A 8 20.56 3.12 -11.62
N ILE A 9 19.32 3.39 -11.21
CA ILE A 9 18.25 2.38 -11.16
C ILE A 9 17.33 2.58 -12.36
N THR A 10 17.04 1.49 -13.05
CA THR A 10 16.14 1.44 -14.20
C THR A 10 14.72 1.04 -13.79
N SER A 11 13.76 1.37 -14.64
CA SER A 11 12.36 0.96 -14.48
C SER A 11 12.21 -0.54 -14.46
N LYS A 12 12.99 -1.27 -15.27
CA LYS A 12 12.94 -2.72 -15.38
C LYS A 12 13.37 -3.39 -14.06
N GLU A 13 14.48 -2.94 -13.46
CA GLU A 13 14.90 -3.45 -12.15
C GLU A 13 13.81 -3.26 -11.08
N ILE A 14 13.10 -2.14 -11.11
CA ILE A 14 11.99 -1.90 -10.18
C ILE A 14 10.81 -2.83 -10.49
N GLU A 15 10.43 -2.94 -11.76
CA GLU A 15 9.32 -3.81 -12.21
C GLU A 15 9.57 -5.27 -11.83
N ASP A 16 10.77 -5.78 -12.10
CA ASP A 16 11.16 -7.16 -11.78
C ASP A 16 11.06 -7.42 -10.26
N ILE A 17 11.58 -6.52 -9.42
CA ILE A 17 11.47 -6.64 -7.95
C ILE A 17 10.02 -6.57 -7.47
N VAL A 18 9.20 -5.68 -8.03
CA VAL A 18 7.78 -5.59 -7.64
C VAL A 18 7.06 -6.90 -7.98
N LEU A 19 7.32 -7.47 -9.16
CA LEU A 19 6.76 -8.76 -9.55
C LEU A 19 7.23 -9.88 -8.63
N ASP A 20 8.52 -9.94 -8.30
CA ASP A 20 9.05 -10.95 -7.36
C ASP A 20 8.39 -10.86 -5.98
N LEU A 21 8.16 -9.64 -5.48
CA LEU A 21 7.46 -9.41 -4.21
C LEU A 21 6.00 -9.87 -4.24
N LEU A 22 5.31 -9.65 -5.36
CA LEU A 22 3.90 -10.04 -5.55
C LEU A 22 3.74 -11.54 -5.84
N ASN A 23 4.72 -12.16 -6.51
CA ASN A 23 4.78 -13.61 -6.71
C ASN A 23 4.99 -14.34 -5.38
N ALA A 24 5.75 -13.76 -4.45
CA ALA A 24 5.96 -14.31 -3.12
C ALA A 24 4.71 -14.18 -2.22
N ASP A 25 4.02 -13.04 -2.28
CA ASP A 25 2.75 -12.80 -1.61
C ASP A 25 1.93 -11.74 -2.39
N PRO A 26 0.85 -12.15 -3.08
CA PRO A 26 0.03 -11.24 -3.90
C PRO A 26 -0.57 -10.08 -3.12
N TRP A 27 -0.88 -10.24 -1.84
CA TRP A 27 -1.60 -9.24 -1.04
C TRP A 27 -0.68 -8.36 -0.20
N GLN A 28 0.63 -8.51 -0.39
CA GLN A 28 1.61 -7.80 0.38
C GLN A 28 1.71 -6.32 -0.02
N LEU A 29 1.81 -5.44 0.98
CA LEU A 29 2.05 -4.03 0.73
C LEU A 29 3.46 -3.79 0.16
N VAL A 30 3.52 -3.40 -1.11
CA VAL A 30 4.75 -2.97 -1.78
C VAL A 30 4.95 -1.47 -1.57
N VAL A 31 6.06 -1.10 -0.91
CA VAL A 31 6.45 0.30 -0.66
C VAL A 31 7.83 0.59 -1.24
N PRO A 32 8.16 1.84 -1.59
CA PRO A 32 9.48 2.19 -2.11
C PRO A 32 10.62 1.71 -1.20
N ALA A 33 10.49 1.85 0.12
CA ALA A 33 11.50 1.38 1.08
C ALA A 33 11.80 -0.13 0.94
N LYS A 34 10.80 -0.93 0.57
CA LYS A 34 10.95 -2.36 0.34
C LYS A 34 11.70 -2.63 -0.96
N VAL A 35 11.32 -1.96 -2.05
CA VAL A 35 12.04 -2.03 -3.33
C VAL A 35 13.51 -1.65 -3.17
N TYR A 36 13.81 -0.56 -2.48
CA TYR A 36 15.18 -0.12 -2.20
C TYR A 36 15.98 -1.13 -1.37
N ARG A 37 15.31 -1.84 -0.44
CA ARG A 37 15.93 -2.91 0.33
C ARG A 37 16.30 -4.10 -0.55
N GLU A 38 15.40 -4.54 -1.43
CA GLU A 38 15.68 -5.64 -2.37
C GLU A 38 16.77 -5.26 -3.39
N LEU A 39 16.87 -3.97 -3.78
CA LEU A 39 17.97 -3.44 -4.59
C LEU A 39 19.31 -3.36 -3.85
N GLU A 40 19.34 -3.61 -2.54
CA GLU A 40 20.49 -3.41 -1.65
C GLU A 40 21.07 -1.98 -1.72
N ARG A 41 20.22 -0.99 -2.01
CA ARG A 41 20.62 0.41 -2.18
C ARG A 41 19.83 1.32 -1.27
N ARG A 42 20.50 2.28 -0.62
CA ARG A 42 19.83 3.35 0.12
C ARG A 42 19.39 4.47 -0.82
N ALA A 43 18.25 5.09 -0.53
CA ALA A 43 17.83 6.30 -1.24
C ALA A 43 18.79 7.45 -0.91
N LYS A 44 19.43 8.04 -1.94
CA LYS A 44 20.41 9.14 -1.76
C LYS A 44 19.73 10.51 -1.68
N CYS A 45 18.94 10.87 -2.69
CA CYS A 45 18.26 12.18 -2.78
C CYS A 45 16.74 12.10 -2.68
N SER A 46 16.17 10.89 -2.66
CA SER A 46 14.73 10.56 -2.68
C SER A 46 13.87 11.21 -3.78
N GLY A 47 14.41 12.03 -4.69
CA GLY A 47 13.64 12.73 -5.73
C GLY A 47 12.96 11.82 -6.77
N CYS A 48 13.42 10.58 -6.93
CA CYS A 48 12.81 9.60 -7.84
C CYS A 48 11.72 8.74 -7.19
N VAL A 49 11.47 8.88 -5.88
CA VAL A 49 10.50 8.06 -5.14
C VAL A 49 9.08 8.14 -5.74
N PRO A 50 8.55 9.31 -6.16
CA PRO A 50 7.24 9.37 -6.82
C PRO A 50 7.14 8.46 -8.06
N ASN A 51 8.17 8.47 -8.92
CA ASN A 51 8.21 7.61 -10.09
C ASN A 51 8.28 6.11 -9.72
N VAL A 52 8.95 5.77 -8.62
CA VAL A 52 8.95 4.39 -8.09
C VAL A 52 7.54 3.99 -7.64
N VAL A 53 6.81 4.89 -6.96
CA VAL A 53 5.41 4.66 -6.56
C VAL A 53 4.53 4.44 -7.78
N ASP A 54 4.66 5.26 -8.83
CA ASP A 54 3.88 5.12 -10.06
C ASP A 54 4.12 3.76 -10.73
N ILE A 55 5.38 3.28 -10.73
CA ILE A 55 5.72 1.94 -11.24
C ILE A 55 5.07 0.86 -10.36
N ILE A 56 5.15 0.98 -9.03
CA ILE A 56 4.54 0.02 -8.10
C ILE A 56 3.03 -0.09 -8.36
N VAL A 57 2.32 1.04 -8.47
CA VAL A 57 0.87 1.07 -8.72
C VAL A 57 0.56 0.36 -10.04
N ARG A 58 1.19 0.78 -11.14
CA ARG A 58 0.97 0.20 -12.47
C ARG A 58 1.22 -1.30 -12.50
N VAL A 59 2.34 -1.76 -11.92
CA VAL A 59 2.71 -3.18 -11.95
C VAL A 59 1.76 -4.00 -11.09
N THR A 60 1.41 -3.52 -9.90
CA THR A 60 0.47 -4.22 -9.00
C THR A 60 -0.92 -4.34 -9.62
N GLU A 61 -1.43 -3.27 -10.24
CA GLU A 61 -2.71 -3.29 -10.95
C GLU A 61 -2.69 -4.32 -12.09
N ASN A 62 -1.67 -4.26 -12.96
CA ASN A 62 -1.53 -5.19 -14.07
C ASN A 62 -1.39 -6.64 -13.59
N TYR A 63 -0.63 -6.86 -12.51
CA TYR A 63 -0.44 -8.19 -11.93
C TYR A 63 -1.78 -8.78 -11.48
N HIS A 64 -2.61 -8.02 -10.75
CA HIS A 64 -3.90 -8.52 -10.28
C HIS A 64 -4.95 -8.66 -11.38
N ILE A 65 -4.93 -7.80 -12.42
CA ILE A 65 -5.79 -7.96 -13.59
C ILE A 65 -5.47 -9.29 -14.30
N GLN A 66 -4.19 -9.62 -14.44
CA GLN A 66 -3.76 -10.84 -15.14
C GLN A 66 -4.01 -12.13 -14.34
N HIS A 67 -4.01 -12.05 -13.00
CA HIS A 67 -4.09 -13.21 -12.12
C HIS A 67 -5.48 -13.47 -11.54
N GLU A 68 -6.55 -12.91 -12.14
CA GLU A 68 -7.98 -13.03 -11.74
C GLU A 68 -8.22 -13.93 -10.52
N HIS A 69 -8.13 -13.37 -9.32
CA HIS A 69 -8.48 -14.12 -8.11
C HIS A 69 -10.00 -14.28 -8.09
N PRO A 70 -10.54 -15.50 -7.91
CA PRO A 70 -11.98 -15.69 -7.84
C PRO A 70 -12.53 -14.81 -6.71
N ALA A 71 -13.50 -13.94 -7.05
CA ALA A 71 -14.09 -12.93 -6.17
C ALA A 71 -14.66 -13.47 -4.84
N GLY A 72 -14.70 -14.80 -4.66
CA GLY A 72 -15.13 -15.47 -3.44
C GLY A 72 -14.16 -15.41 -2.25
N GLU A 73 -12.91 -14.96 -2.44
CA GLU A 73 -11.91 -14.89 -1.36
C GLU A 73 -11.55 -13.44 -0.94
N LEU A 74 -12.33 -12.45 -1.38
CA LEU A 74 -12.13 -11.06 -0.97
C LEU A 74 -13.05 -10.71 0.20
N ILE A 75 -12.45 -10.28 1.30
CA ILE A 75 -13.19 -9.72 2.42
C ILE A 75 -13.54 -8.26 2.06
N ASP A 76 -14.83 -7.95 1.94
CA ASP A 76 -15.29 -6.57 1.80
C ASP A 76 -15.10 -5.81 3.13
N VAL A 77 -13.91 -5.23 3.27
CA VAL A 77 -13.52 -4.43 4.44
C VAL A 77 -14.43 -3.21 4.59
N GLN A 78 -14.92 -2.63 3.49
CA GLN A 78 -15.81 -1.47 3.57
C GLN A 78 -17.17 -1.85 4.17
N ALA A 79 -17.77 -2.95 3.72
CA ALA A 79 -18.98 -3.50 4.31
C ALA A 79 -18.79 -3.88 5.78
N HIS A 80 -17.66 -4.49 6.12
CA HIS A 80 -17.34 -4.84 7.51
C HIS A 80 -17.23 -3.60 8.41
N LEU A 81 -16.55 -2.54 7.95
CA LEU A 81 -16.45 -1.26 8.66
C LEU A 81 -17.81 -0.57 8.83
N ALA A 82 -18.68 -0.62 7.82
CA ALA A 82 -20.03 -0.07 7.91
C ALA A 82 -20.85 -0.78 9.01
N LYS A 83 -20.78 -2.11 9.09
CA LYS A 83 -21.42 -2.90 10.15
C LYS A 83 -20.90 -2.54 11.54
N LEU A 84 -19.58 -2.39 11.71
CA LEU A 84 -18.99 -1.97 12.98
C LEU A 84 -19.42 -0.56 13.40
N LYS A 85 -19.54 0.38 12.45
CA LYS A 85 -20.04 1.73 12.72
C LYS A 85 -21.50 1.73 13.17
N GLN A 86 -22.36 0.93 12.53
CA GLN A 86 -23.76 0.75 12.94
C GLN A 86 -23.89 0.11 14.33
N GLN A 87 -23.01 -0.82 14.68
CA GLN A 87 -22.97 -1.41 16.03
C GLN A 87 -22.52 -0.41 17.10
N ARG A 88 -21.63 0.53 16.74
CA ARG A 88 -21.13 1.60 17.63
C ARG A 88 -22.09 2.77 17.84
N SER A 89 -23.14 2.92 17.04
CA SER A 89 -24.15 3.97 17.26
C SER A 89 -25.10 3.69 18.43
N GLY A 90 -25.01 2.51 19.06
CA GLY A 90 -25.63 2.23 20.35
C GLY A 90 -24.74 2.74 21.50
N ASP A 91 -25.23 3.76 22.20
CA ASP A 91 -24.66 4.35 23.42
C ASP A 91 -23.27 5.00 23.29
N ARG A 92 -23.28 6.32 22.99
CA ARG A 92 -22.21 7.22 23.44
C ARG A 92 -22.21 7.26 24.97
N ARG A 93 -21.63 6.25 25.62
CA ARG A 93 -21.15 6.37 27.00
C ARG A 93 -19.89 7.21 27.01
N GLU A 94 -20.01 8.46 26.57
CA GLU A 94 -19.03 9.47 26.90
C GLU A 94 -19.17 9.71 28.41
N ARG A 95 -18.43 8.91 29.20
CA ARG A 95 -18.38 9.00 30.68
C ARG A 95 -17.83 10.35 31.19
N ARG A 96 -17.59 11.32 30.31
CA ARG A 96 -17.16 12.66 30.68
C ARG A 96 -18.40 13.45 31.09
N SER A 97 -18.46 13.82 32.37
CA SER A 97 -19.44 14.80 32.83
C SER A 97 -19.27 16.10 32.04
N THR A 98 -20.39 16.76 31.79
CA THR A 98 -20.49 18.04 31.06
C THR A 98 -19.64 19.16 31.66
N SER A 99 -19.20 19.02 32.91
CA SER A 99 -18.35 19.96 33.64
C SER A 99 -16.92 20.11 33.10
N HIS A 100 -16.42 19.18 32.28
CA HIS A 100 -15.04 19.19 31.77
C HIS A 100 -14.92 19.46 30.27
N ARG A 101 -15.98 19.94 29.62
CA ARG A 101 -15.87 20.41 28.24
C ARG A 101 -15.34 21.85 28.28
N ALA A 102 -14.14 22.07 27.72
CA ALA A 102 -13.70 23.41 27.38
C ALA A 102 -14.69 23.99 26.34
N ALA A 103 -15.09 25.24 26.55
CA ALA A 103 -16.06 25.97 25.74
C ALA A 103 -15.64 26.04 24.26
#